data_AF-A0A3D4U343-F1
#
_entry.id   AF-A0A3D4U343-F1
#
_cell.length_a   1.000
_cell.length_b   1.000
_cell.length_c   1.000
_cell.angle_alpha   90.00
_cell.angle_beta   90.00
_cell.angle_gamma   90.00
#
_symmetry.space_group_name_H-M   'P 1'
#
loop_
_entity.id
_entity.type
_entity.pdbx_description
1 polymer ?
#
loop_
_entity_poly.entity_id
_entity_poly.type
_entity_poly.pdbx_seq_one_letter_code
_entity_poly.pdbx_strand_id
1 'polypeptide(L)' 'MSKLRKVKVYAHRGASGACPENTMAAFRKAVELGVDGVETDVQLTRDGIPVLIHDEVLARTTGA' A
#
# COMPACT_ATOMS: atom_id res chain seq x y z
N MET A 1 -10.23 -35.76 -2.86
CA MET A 1 -9.42 -34.68 -3.46
C MET A 1 -9.21 -33.62 -2.39
N SER A 2 -7.97 -33.34 -1.97
CA SER A 2 -7.72 -32.25 -1.03
C SER A 2 -8.05 -30.91 -1.70
N LYS A 3 -8.81 -30.05 -1.03
CA LYS A 3 -9.06 -28.67 -1.49
C LYS A 3 -7.71 -27.97 -1.62
N LEU A 4 -7.35 -27.50 -2.81
CA LEU A 4 -6.20 -26.60 -2.95
C LEU A 4 -6.45 -25.35 -2.10
N ARG A 5 -5.43 -24.93 -1.35
CA ARG A 5 -5.47 -23.68 -0.59
C ARG A 5 -5.46 -22.52 -1.58
N LYS A 6 -6.41 -21.59 -1.45
CA LYS A 6 -6.44 -20.34 -2.22
C LYS A 6 -5.16 -19.56 -1.99
N VAL A 7 -4.48 -19.15 -3.06
CA VAL A 7 -3.35 -18.20 -2.98
C VAL A 7 -3.90 -16.84 -2.58
N LYS A 8 -3.31 -16.23 -1.55
CA LYS A 8 -3.69 -14.89 -1.11
C LYS A 8 -3.04 -13.83 -2.01
N VAL A 9 -3.80 -12.80 -2.33
CA VAL A 9 -3.35 -11.64 -3.10
C VAL A 9 -3.25 -10.43 -2.18
N TYR A 10 -2.06 -9.82 -2.13
CA TYR A 10 -1.81 -8.61 -1.35
C TYR A 10 -1.46 -7.45 -2.30
N ALA A 11 -2.13 -6.31 -2.14
CA ALA A 11 -1.91 -5.13 -2.97
C ALA A 11 -0.69 -4.34 -2.46
N HIS A 12 0.41 -4.41 -3.21
CA HIS A 12 1.67 -3.72 -2.91
C HIS A 12 1.50 -2.20 -2.94
N ARG A 13 1.62 -1.56 -1.77
CA ARG A 13 1.35 -0.13 -1.52
C ARG A 13 -0.07 0.30 -1.86
N GLY A 14 -1.03 -0.61 -1.69
CA GLY A 14 -2.41 -0.47 -2.18
C GLY A 14 -2.52 -0.80 -3.68
N ALA A 15 -3.60 -0.36 -4.34
CA ALA A 15 -3.75 -0.50 -5.80
C ALA A 15 -2.86 0.51 -6.56
N SER A 16 -1.55 0.45 -6.33
CA SER A 16 -0.53 1.42 -6.78
C SER A 16 -0.41 1.55 -8.30
N GLY A 17 -0.84 0.53 -9.06
CA GLY A 17 -0.95 0.63 -10.52
C GLY A 17 -2.11 1.51 -11.01
N ALA A 18 -3.08 1.83 -10.15
CA ALA A 18 -4.29 2.60 -10.50
C ALA A 18 -4.45 3.90 -9.70
N CYS A 19 -3.77 4.03 -8.55
CA CYS A 19 -3.84 5.17 -7.66
C CYS A 19 -2.44 5.47 -7.08
N PRO A 20 -2.16 6.70 -6.61
CA PRO A 20 -0.89 7.01 -5.97
C PRO A 20 -0.59 6.06 -4.79
N GLU A 21 0.63 5.51 -4.76
CA GLU A 21 1.06 4.53 -3.76
C GLU A 21 0.95 5.04 -2.31
N ASN A 22 0.72 4.14 -1.35
CA ASN A 22 0.64 4.46 0.09
C ASN A 22 -0.41 5.53 0.47
N THR A 23 -1.46 5.68 -0.35
CA THR A 23 -2.59 6.59 -0.06
C THR A 23 -3.87 5.85 0.27
N MET A 24 -4.77 6.52 0.99
CA MET A 24 -6.13 6.00 1.22
C MET A 24 -6.89 5.74 -0.09
N ALA A 25 -6.59 6.46 -1.18
CA ALA A 25 -7.18 6.20 -2.48
C ALA A 25 -6.78 4.81 -3.01
N ALA A 26 -5.47 4.49 -2.97
CA ALA A 26 -4.96 3.18 -3.36
C ALA A 26 -5.49 2.05 -2.45
N PHE A 27 -5.62 2.28 -1.15
CA PHE A 27 -6.16 1.27 -0.22
C PHE A 27 -7.65 1.02 -0.45
N ARG A 28 -8.46 2.06 -0.59
CA ARG A 28 -9.90 1.90 -0.91
C ARG A 28 -10.06 1.17 -2.23
N LYS A 29 -9.27 1.51 -3.24
CA LYS A 29 -9.32 0.83 -4.54
C LYS A 29 -8.91 -0.64 -4.44
N ALA A 30 -7.90 -0.97 -3.63
CA ALA A 30 -7.51 -2.36 -3.39
C ALA A 30 -8.67 -3.17 -2.77
N VAL A 31 -9.38 -2.60 -1.79
CA VAL A 31 -10.55 -3.24 -1.17
C VAL A 31 -11.67 -3.47 -2.20
N GLU A 32 -11.94 -2.49 -3.06
CA GLU A 32 -12.92 -2.65 -4.16
C GLU A 32 -12.55 -3.79 -5.12
N LEU A 33 -11.25 -4.03 -5.34
CA LEU A 33 -10.74 -5.10 -6.20
C LEU A 33 -10.77 -6.48 -5.55
N GLY A 34 -11.17 -6.60 -4.28
CA GLY A 34 -11.34 -7.88 -3.58
C GLY A 34 -10.03 -8.59 -3.24
N VAL A 35 -8.94 -7.84 -3.03
CA VAL A 35 -7.66 -8.42 -2.57
C VAL A 35 -7.80 -8.95 -1.14
N ASP A 36 -6.96 -9.92 -0.77
CA ASP A 36 -6.98 -10.52 0.57
C ASP A 36 -6.28 -9.63 1.62
N GLY A 37 -5.51 -8.62 1.19
CA GLY A 37 -4.92 -7.61 2.05
C GLY A 37 -4.18 -6.51 1.29
N VAL A 38 -3.71 -5.51 2.03
CA VAL A 38 -2.83 -4.45 1.52
C VAL A 38 -1.46 -4.57 2.18
N GLU A 39 -0.43 -4.27 1.42
CA GLU A 39 0.91 -4.03 1.93
C GLU A 39 1.18 -2.51 1.88
N THR A 40 2.03 -2.02 2.78
CA THR A 40 2.36 -0.60 2.90
C THR A 40 3.73 -0.43 3.55
N ASP A 41 4.38 0.70 3.26
CA ASP A 41 5.66 1.08 3.83
C ASP A 41 5.48 2.09 4.96
N VAL A 42 6.10 1.86 6.11
CA VAL A 42 6.03 2.77 7.26
C VAL A 42 7.42 3.34 7.54
N GLN A 43 7.47 4.67 7.71
CA GLN A 43 8.63 5.38 8.25
C GLN A 43 8.22 6.27 9.41
N LEU A 44 9.20 6.84 10.12
CA LEU A 44 8.98 7.80 11.20
C LEU A 44 9.35 9.21 10.73
N THR A 45 8.53 10.19 11.08
CA THR A 45 8.93 11.60 11.01
C THR A 45 10.01 11.92 12.05
N ARG A 46 10.61 13.12 11.95
CA ARG A 46 11.61 13.60 12.92
C ARG A 46 11.11 13.61 14.36
N ASP A 47 9.82 13.87 14.56
CA ASP A 47 9.14 13.85 15.86
C ASP A 47 8.52 12.48 16.21
N GLY A 48 8.87 11.42 15.49
CA GLY A 48 8.54 10.04 15.83
C GLY A 48 7.13 9.59 15.43
N ILE A 49 6.44 10.33 14.56
CA ILE A 49 5.10 10.00 14.08
C ILE A 49 5.21 9.00 12.92
N PRO A 50 4.54 7.83 12.98
CA PRO A 50 4.48 6.91 11.85
C PRO A 50 3.73 7.52 10.65
N VAL A 51 4.36 7.44 9.47
CA VAL A 51 3.80 7.91 8.20
C VAL A 51 4.01 6.85 7.12
N LEU A 52 3.18 6.90 6.08
CA LEU A 52 3.25 5.95 4.96
C LEU A 52 4.01 6.54 3.78
N ILE A 53 5.26 6.14 3.61
CA ILE A 53 6.12 6.54 2.51
C ILE A 53 7.22 5.50 2.32
N HIS A 54 7.50 5.15 1.06
CA HIS A 54 8.54 4.18 0.73
C HIS A 54 9.93 4.83 0.70
N ASP A 55 10.05 5.95 0.00
CA ASP A 55 11.34 6.60 -0.23
C ASP A 55 11.77 7.40 1.01
N GLU A 56 13.07 7.54 1.21
CA GLU A 56 13.63 8.40 2.27
C GLU A 56 13.49 9.91 1.95
N VAL A 57 13.13 10.24 0.71
CA VAL A 57 12.99 11.62 0.20
C VAL A 57 11.63 11.81 -0.49
N LEU A 58 11.11 13.04 -0.44
CA LEU A 58 9.72 13.33 -0.85
C LEU A 58 9.51 13.50 -2.36
N ALA A 59 10.58 13.68 -3.14
CA ALA A 59 10.52 14.21 -4.51
C ALA A 59 9.75 13.33 -5.52
N ARG A 60 9.71 12.00 -5.34
CA ARG A 60 9.09 11.09 -6.33
C ARG A 60 7.58 11.03 -6.24
N THR A 61 7.02 11.09 -5.04
CA THR A 61 5.61 10.74 -4.76
C THR A 61 4.79 11.88 -4.17
N THR A 62 5.41 13.06 -4.02
CA THR A 62 4.75 14.26 -3.47
C THR A 62 4.97 15.46 -4.39
N GLY A 63 4.35 16.60 -4.06
CA GLY A 63 4.55 17.86 -4.77
C GLY A 63 5.69 18.74 -4.20
N ALA A 64 6.61 18.16 -3.43
CA ALA A 64 7.75 18.86 -2.82
C ALA A 64 8.85 19.19 -3.83
#